data_AF-A0A438K6Z2-F1
#
_entry.id   AF-A0A438K6Z2-F1
#
_cell.length_a   1.000
_cell.length_b   1.000
_cell.length_c   1.000
_cell.angle_alpha   90.00
_cell.angle_beta   90.00
_cell.angle_gamma   90.00
#
_symmetry.space_group_name_H-M   'P 1'
#
loop_
_entity.id
_entity.type
_entity.pdbx_description
1 polymer ?
#
loop_
_entity_poly.entity_id
_entity_poly.type
_entity_poly.pdbx_seq_one_letter_code
_entity_poly.pdbx_strand_id
1 'polypeptide(L)'
;MDNDIYMKIPEGFKLPDANNTKPRSMYSIKLQRSLYGLKQSGRMWYNRLSEYLLKEGYVNNPICPCIFIKKSETGFAIIAVYVDDLNLVGTPEELTRTTNYLKKEFEMKDLGKTKFCLGLQIEHFPNGVLVHQSTYIKKVLKRFYMDKAHPLSSPMVVTI
;
A
#
# COMPACT_ATOMS: atom_id res chain seq x y z
N MET A 1 -18.96 7.45 2.67
CA MET A 1 -18.37 8.53 1.86
C MET A 1 -18.82 9.82 2.47
N ASP A 2 -17.91 10.77 2.64
CA ASP A 2 -18.21 12.02 3.35
C ASP A 2 -19.00 13.00 2.49
N ASN A 3 -19.00 12.79 1.16
CA ASN A 3 -19.73 13.60 0.19
C ASN A 3 -20.23 12.72 -0.98
N ASP A 4 -21.27 13.21 -1.66
CA ASP A 4 -21.75 12.61 -2.91
C ASP A 4 -20.77 12.90 -4.04
N ILE A 5 -20.32 11.84 -4.73
CA ILE A 5 -19.39 11.94 -5.84
C ILE A 5 -20.06 11.41 -7.09
N TYR A 6 -20.01 12.24 -8.14
CA TYR A 6 -20.55 11.92 -9.44
C TYR A 6 -19.42 11.84 -10.45
N MET A 7 -19.49 10.88 -11.37
CA MET A 7 -18.56 10.75 -12.48
C MET A 7 -19.30 10.76 -13.81
N LYS A 8 -18.57 11.14 -14.88
CA LYS A 8 -19.04 10.92 -16.24
C LYS A 8 -19.22 9.43 -16.47
N ILE A 9 -20.23 9.07 -17.24
CA ILE A 9 -20.49 7.67 -17.57
C ILE A 9 -19.29 7.14 -18.40
N PRO A 10 -18.62 6.07 -17.96
CA PRO A 10 -17.49 5.48 -18.69
C PRO A 10 -17.86 5.09 -20.11
N GLU A 11 -16.92 5.16 -21.05
CA GLU A 11 -17.13 4.63 -22.40
C GLU A 11 -17.49 3.13 -22.34
N GLY A 12 -18.41 2.69 -23.21
CA GLY A 12 -18.88 1.30 -23.25
C GLY A 12 -20.03 0.94 -22.29
N PHE A 13 -20.36 1.77 -21.30
CA PHE A 13 -21.51 1.50 -20.41
C PHE A 13 -22.85 1.81 -21.11
N LYS A 14 -23.74 0.81 -21.26
CA LYS A 14 -25.05 0.99 -21.90
C LYS A 14 -26.02 1.71 -20.96
N LEU A 15 -26.65 2.78 -21.44
CA LEU A 15 -27.74 3.43 -20.71
C LEU A 15 -29.01 2.58 -20.82
N PRO A 16 -29.88 2.54 -19.79
CA PRO A 16 -31.19 1.92 -19.90
C PRO A 16 -32.01 2.55 -21.04
N ASP A 17 -32.74 1.74 -21.80
CA ASP A 17 -33.48 2.20 -23.00
C ASP A 17 -34.50 3.30 -22.71
N ALA A 18 -35.05 3.34 -21.49
CA ALA A 18 -35.94 4.39 -21.00
C ALA A 18 -35.30 5.80 -21.00
N ASN A 19 -33.97 5.89 -21.12
CA ASN A 19 -33.20 7.14 -21.08
C ASN A 19 -32.59 7.54 -22.44
N ASN A 20 -32.97 6.86 -23.54
CA ASN A 20 -32.41 7.13 -24.88
C ASN A 20 -32.86 8.46 -25.53
N THR A 21 -33.76 9.20 -24.90
CA THR A 21 -34.26 10.49 -25.45
C THR A 21 -33.33 11.67 -25.16
N LYS A 22 -32.39 11.55 -24.22
CA LYS A 22 -31.44 12.61 -23.86
C LYS A 22 -30.01 12.23 -24.21
N PRO A 23 -29.15 13.20 -24.58
CA PRO A 23 -27.75 12.91 -24.87
C PRO A 23 -27.03 12.38 -23.63
N ARG A 24 -26.11 11.43 -23.84
CA ARG A 24 -25.33 10.78 -22.76
C ARG A 24 -24.64 11.78 -21.82
N SER A 25 -24.24 12.95 -22.35
CA SER A 25 -23.62 14.04 -21.60
C SER A 25 -24.52 14.64 -20.51
N MET A 26 -25.84 14.43 -20.57
CA MET A 26 -26.81 14.92 -19.60
C MET A 26 -26.93 14.01 -18.36
N TYR A 27 -26.27 12.85 -18.38
CA TYR A 27 -26.31 11.88 -17.30
C TYR A 27 -24.97 11.77 -16.57
N SER A 28 -25.02 11.44 -15.28
CA SER A 28 -23.85 11.15 -14.45
C SER A 28 -24.11 9.91 -13.59
N ILE A 29 -23.03 9.23 -13.18
CA ILE A 29 -23.10 8.10 -12.26
C ILE A 29 -22.75 8.59 -10.86
N LYS A 30 -23.66 8.39 -9.90
CA LYS A 30 -23.37 8.58 -8.48
C LYS A 30 -22.61 7.35 -7.95
N LEU A 31 -21.43 7.58 -7.40
CA LEU A 31 -20.65 6.53 -6.76
C LEU A 31 -21.29 6.14 -5.43
N GLN A 32 -21.46 4.83 -5.21
CA GLN A 32 -21.94 4.27 -3.95
C GLN A 32 -20.80 3.87 -3.01
N ARG A 33 -19.60 3.66 -3.55
CA ARG A 33 -18.36 3.38 -2.81
C ARG A 33 -17.19 4.16 -3.42
N SER A 34 -16.13 4.35 -2.64
CA SER A 34 -14.92 5.01 -3.13
C SER A 34 -14.20 4.09 -4.13
N LEU A 35 -13.80 4.63 -5.28
CA LEU A 35 -13.04 3.92 -6.32
C LEU A 35 -11.55 4.25 -6.23
N TYR A 36 -10.68 3.31 -6.58
CA TYR A 36 -9.26 3.59 -6.66
C TYR A 36 -8.96 4.81 -7.55
N GLY A 37 -8.00 5.64 -7.14
CA GLY A 37 -7.62 6.86 -7.86
C GLY A 37 -8.44 8.11 -7.52
N LEU A 38 -9.54 8.02 -6.75
CA LEU A 38 -10.18 9.23 -6.22
C LEU A 38 -9.36 9.82 -5.07
N LYS A 39 -9.41 11.15 -4.92
CA LYS A 39 -8.65 11.90 -3.89
C LYS A 39 -8.90 11.37 -2.47
N GLN A 40 -10.13 10.96 -2.17
CA GLN A 40 -10.53 10.48 -0.84
C GLN A 40 -10.37 8.97 -0.64
N SER A 41 -10.03 8.20 -1.67
CA SER A 41 -10.03 6.73 -1.59
C SER A 41 -8.99 6.18 -0.63
N GLY A 42 -7.79 6.75 -0.61
CA GLY A 42 -6.75 6.36 0.34
C GLY A 42 -7.21 6.55 1.79
N ARG A 43 -7.89 7.67 2.09
CA ARG A 43 -8.43 7.94 3.43
C ARG A 43 -9.57 6.99 3.79
N MET A 44 -10.49 6.75 2.88
CA MET A 44 -11.62 5.82 3.10
C MET A 44 -11.11 4.39 3.35
N TRP A 45 -10.13 3.95 2.58
CA TRP A 45 -9.47 2.66 2.77
C TRP A 45 -8.81 2.57 4.14
N TYR A 46 -7.95 3.53 4.48
CA TYR A 46 -7.27 3.57 5.78
C TYR A 46 -8.26 3.56 6.95
N ASN A 47 -9.34 4.35 6.89
CA ASN A 47 -10.35 4.37 7.94
C ASN A 47 -11.02 3.01 8.11
N ARG A 48 -11.41 2.36 7.00
CA ARG A 48 -12.05 1.04 7.04
C ARG A 48 -11.13 -0.05 7.60
N LEU A 49 -9.86 0.01 7.24
CA LEU A 49 -8.83 -0.89 7.77
C LEU A 49 -8.60 -0.62 9.26
N SER A 50 -8.41 0.64 9.63
CA SER A 50 -8.18 1.06 11.02
C SER A 50 -9.32 0.62 11.93
N GLU A 51 -10.58 0.90 11.55
CA GLU A 51 -11.76 0.46 12.29
C GLU A 51 -11.79 -1.07 12.50
N TYR A 52 -11.41 -1.84 11.48
CA TYR A 52 -11.35 -3.30 11.60
C TYR A 52 -10.24 -3.76 12.54
N LEU A 53 -9.02 -3.22 12.38
CA LEU A 53 -7.89 -3.57 13.22
C LEU A 53 -8.11 -3.22 14.69
N LEU A 54 -8.72 -2.06 14.97
CA LEU A 54 -9.09 -1.68 16.33
C LEU A 54 -10.10 -2.66 16.94
N LYS A 55 -11.09 -3.14 16.16
CA LYS A 55 -12.05 -4.17 16.60
C LYS A 55 -11.37 -5.52 16.90
N GLU A 56 -10.36 -5.87 16.12
CA GLU A 56 -9.54 -7.07 16.35
C GLU A 56 -8.52 -6.88 17.51
N GLY A 57 -8.55 -5.75 18.21
CA GLY A 57 -7.74 -5.50 19.40
C GLY A 57 -6.33 -4.98 19.13
N TYR A 58 -6.05 -4.47 17.92
CA TYR A 58 -4.85 -3.70 17.67
C TYR A 58 -5.01 -2.28 18.22
N VAL A 59 -3.88 -1.64 18.48
CA VAL A 59 -3.82 -0.23 18.89
C VAL A 59 -2.94 0.51 17.90
N ASN A 60 -3.37 1.68 17.42
CA ASN A 60 -2.53 2.51 16.56
C ASN A 60 -1.46 3.22 17.39
N ASN A 61 -0.27 3.39 16.83
CA ASN A 61 0.75 4.22 17.45
C ASN A 61 0.36 5.71 17.31
N PRO A 62 0.36 6.51 18.40
CA PRO A 62 -0.05 7.91 18.36
C PRO A 62 0.92 8.80 17.56
N ILE A 63 2.20 8.42 17.50
CA ILE A 63 3.24 9.13 16.74
C ILE A 63 3.23 8.67 15.27
N CYS A 64 2.96 7.38 15.03
CA CYS A 64 2.95 6.78 13.70
C CYS A 64 1.59 6.09 13.43
N PRO A 65 0.55 6.82 12.99
CA PRO A 65 -0.79 6.26 12.78
C PRO A 65 -0.86 5.11 11.76
N CYS A 66 0.14 4.98 10.89
CA CYS A 66 0.26 3.86 9.95
C CYS A 66 0.74 2.55 10.60
N ILE A 67 1.09 2.56 11.89
CA ILE A 67 1.57 1.41 12.64
C ILE A 67 0.48 0.96 13.63
N PHE A 68 0.06 -0.29 13.51
CA PHE A 68 -0.85 -0.95 14.43
C PHE A 68 -0.11 -2.05 15.20
N ILE A 69 -0.28 -2.10 16.51
CA ILE A 69 0.45 -3.02 17.39
C ILE A 69 -0.57 -3.79 18.22
N LYS A 70 -0.41 -5.10 18.28
CA LYS A 70 -1.13 -5.99 19.19
C LYS A 70 -0.11 -6.85 19.93
N LYS A 71 -0.25 -6.91 21.25
CA LYS A 71 0.56 -7.78 22.12
C LYS A 71 -0.37 -8.84 22.71
N SER A 72 0.12 -10.06 22.78
CA SER A 72 -0.52 -11.18 23.48
C SER A 72 0.47 -11.74 24.51
N GLU A 73 0.02 -12.65 25.37
CA GLU A 73 0.90 -13.34 26.32
C GLU A 73 1.98 -14.16 25.60
N THR A 74 1.67 -14.65 24.39
CA THR A 74 2.55 -15.53 23.61
C THR A 74 3.36 -14.79 22.54
N GLY A 75 3.18 -13.47 22.38
CA GLY A 75 3.96 -12.70 21.42
C GLY A 75 3.37 -11.36 21.02
N PHE A 76 3.60 -10.98 19.78
CA PHE A 76 3.14 -9.69 19.26
C PHE A 76 2.99 -9.73 17.74
N ALA A 77 2.16 -8.82 17.23
CA ALA A 77 2.06 -8.48 15.82
C ALA A 77 2.06 -6.96 15.64
N ILE A 78 2.80 -6.52 14.63
CA ILE A 78 2.87 -5.14 14.16
C ILE A 78 2.45 -5.15 12.70
N ILE A 79 1.52 -4.26 12.35
CA ILE A 79 1.08 -4.04 10.97
C ILE A 79 1.51 -2.64 10.59
N ALA A 80 2.39 -2.54 9.58
CA ALA A 80 2.78 -1.28 8.96
C ALA A 80 2.03 -1.10 7.64
N VAL A 81 1.18 -0.08 7.58
CA VAL A 81 0.30 0.23 6.45
C VAL A 81 0.96 1.26 5.55
N TYR A 82 1.05 0.96 4.25
CA TYR A 82 1.43 1.94 3.24
C TYR A 82 0.48 1.87 2.06
N VAL A 83 -0.40 2.85 1.95
CA VAL A 83 -1.46 2.87 0.93
C VAL A 83 -2.26 1.55 0.99
N ASP A 84 -2.09 0.67 0.00
CA ASP A 84 -2.73 -0.64 -0.12
C ASP A 84 -1.84 -1.82 0.34
N ASP A 85 -0.55 -1.58 0.62
CA ASP A 85 0.38 -2.60 1.11
C ASP A 85 0.36 -2.71 2.65
N LEU A 86 0.38 -3.95 3.15
CA LEU A 86 0.47 -4.28 4.57
C LEU A 86 1.73 -5.09 4.85
N ASN A 87 2.65 -4.53 5.63
CA ASN A 87 3.82 -5.26 6.11
C ASN A 87 3.58 -5.75 7.53
N LEU A 88 3.76 -7.06 7.74
CA LEU A 88 3.54 -7.71 9.02
C LEU A 88 4.87 -8.07 9.69
N VAL A 89 5.02 -7.72 10.96
CA VAL A 89 6.20 -8.05 11.77
C VAL A 89 5.74 -8.59 13.13
N GLY A 90 6.22 -9.75 13.54
CA GLY A 90 5.71 -10.37 14.76
C GLY A 90 6.21 -11.77 14.99
N THR A 91 5.69 -12.42 16.04
CA THR A 91 5.93 -13.84 16.29
C THR A 91 5.17 -14.69 15.27
N PRO A 92 5.68 -15.89 14.89
CA PRO A 92 5.07 -16.69 13.82
C PRO A 92 3.58 -16.97 14.01
N GLU A 93 3.17 -17.32 15.24
CA GLU A 93 1.78 -17.62 15.56
C GLU A 93 0.86 -16.38 15.39
N GLU A 94 1.29 -15.23 15.91
CA GLU A 94 0.53 -13.98 15.79
C GLU A 94 0.49 -13.49 14.34
N LEU A 95 1.54 -13.71 13.54
CA LEU A 95 1.54 -13.42 12.10
C LEU A 95 0.52 -14.27 11.35
N THR A 96 0.43 -15.58 11.65
CA THR A 96 -0.58 -16.47 11.04
C THR A 96 -1.99 -16.02 11.42
N ARG A 97 -2.24 -15.71 12.71
CA ARG A 97 -3.53 -15.18 13.17
C ARG A 97 -3.90 -13.87 12.47
N THR A 98 -2.98 -12.90 12.46
CA THR A 98 -3.14 -11.61 11.78
C THR A 98 -3.52 -11.79 10.32
N THR A 99 -2.78 -12.66 9.62
CA THR A 99 -3.02 -12.95 8.20
C THR A 99 -4.41 -13.54 7.97
N ASN A 100 -4.88 -14.43 8.85
CA ASN A 100 -6.21 -15.03 8.74
C ASN A 100 -7.33 -14.01 8.96
N TYR A 101 -7.20 -13.11 9.95
CA TYR A 101 -8.17 -12.04 10.18
C TYR A 101 -8.26 -11.11 8.95
N LEU A 102 -7.11 -10.67 8.44
CA LEU A 102 -7.05 -9.79 7.29
C LEU A 102 -7.65 -10.44 6.03
N LYS A 103 -7.30 -11.71 5.73
CA LYS A 103 -7.84 -12.45 4.57
C LYS A 103 -9.33 -12.75 4.68
N LYS A 104 -9.86 -12.86 5.90
CA LYS A 104 -11.30 -13.06 6.13
C LYS A 104 -12.10 -11.81 5.78
N GLU A 105 -11.54 -10.64 6.08
CA GLU A 105 -12.23 -9.36 5.93
C GLU A 105 -11.97 -8.69 4.57
N PHE A 106 -10.74 -8.80 4.07
CA PHE A 106 -10.28 -8.11 2.88
C PHE A 106 -9.80 -9.09 1.82
N GLU A 107 -10.17 -8.80 0.58
CA GLU A 107 -9.58 -9.48 -0.57
C GLU A 107 -8.13 -9.00 -0.72
N MET A 108 -7.19 -9.88 -0.40
CA MET A 108 -5.77 -9.56 -0.44
C MET A 108 -4.93 -10.76 -0.85
N LYS A 109 -3.75 -10.48 -1.39
CA LYS A 109 -2.78 -11.49 -1.77
C LYS A 109 -1.63 -11.52 -0.78
N ASP A 110 -1.27 -12.73 -0.36
CA ASP A 110 -0.05 -12.96 0.39
C ASP A 110 1.15 -13.03 -0.55
N LEU A 111 2.13 -12.14 -0.34
CA LEU A 111 3.34 -12.07 -1.15
C LEU A 111 4.52 -12.81 -0.50
N GLY A 112 4.30 -13.47 0.64
CA GLY A 112 5.32 -14.13 1.44
C GLY A 112 6.22 -13.13 2.18
N LYS A 113 7.47 -13.52 2.45
CA LYS A 113 8.44 -12.65 3.12
C LYS A 113 8.62 -11.35 2.34
N THR A 114 8.54 -10.21 3.04
CA THR A 114 8.72 -8.88 2.45
C THR A 114 10.07 -8.80 1.72
N LYS A 115 10.01 -8.64 0.39
CA LYS A 115 11.18 -8.38 -0.46
C LYS A 115 11.30 -6.91 -0.85
N PHE A 116 10.19 -6.17 -0.80
CA PHE A 116 10.12 -4.77 -1.15
C PHE A 116 9.22 -4.03 -0.15
N CYS A 117 9.65 -2.85 0.30
CA CYS A 117 8.86 -1.97 1.15
C CYS A 117 9.24 -0.52 0.83
N LEU A 118 8.28 0.33 0.45
CA LEU A 118 8.53 1.75 0.12
C LEU A 118 9.62 1.99 -0.93
N GLY A 119 9.77 1.08 -1.90
CA GLY A 119 10.84 1.15 -2.90
C GLY A 119 12.23 0.73 -2.39
N LEU A 120 12.35 0.29 -1.13
CA LEU A 120 13.50 -0.40 -0.59
C LEU A 120 13.39 -1.89 -0.89
N GLN A 121 14.53 -2.51 -1.19
CA GLN A 121 14.68 -3.95 -1.31
C GLN A 121 15.17 -4.52 0.01
N ILE A 122 14.62 -5.66 0.39
CA ILE A 122 14.89 -6.35 1.64
C ILE A 122 15.38 -7.76 1.32
N GLU A 123 16.63 -8.04 1.66
CA GLU A 123 17.23 -9.38 1.58
C GLU A 123 17.36 -9.96 2.99
N HIS A 124 16.86 -11.18 3.18
CA HIS A 124 16.83 -11.85 4.47
C HIS A 124 17.98 -12.85 4.56
N PHE A 125 18.81 -12.70 5.58
CA PHE A 125 19.93 -13.60 5.89
C PHE A 125 19.70 -14.26 7.26
N PRO A 126 20.36 -15.39 7.56
CA PRO A 126 20.26 -16.01 8.89
C PRO A 126 20.62 -15.06 10.04
N ASN A 127 21.53 -14.12 9.79
CA ASN A 127 22.11 -13.24 10.80
C ASN A 127 21.52 -11.82 10.80
N GLY A 128 20.50 -11.56 9.96
CA GLY A 128 19.91 -10.22 9.85
C GLY A 128 19.29 -9.95 8.50
N VAL A 129 19.09 -8.66 8.22
CA VAL A 129 18.42 -8.18 7.02
C VAL A 129 19.26 -7.10 6.36
N LEU A 130 19.46 -7.20 5.04
CA LEU A 130 20.06 -6.15 4.25
C LEU A 130 18.95 -5.32 3.59
N VAL A 131 18.98 -4.01 3.81
CA VAL A 131 18.07 -3.06 3.17
C VAL A 131 18.88 -2.24 2.15
N HIS A 132 18.46 -2.24 0.89
CA HIS A 132 19.19 -1.57 -0.18
C HIS A 132 18.25 -1.05 -1.28
N GLN A 133 18.77 -0.20 -2.17
CA GLN A 133 18.02 0.36 -3.31
C GLN A 133 18.72 0.12 -4.65
N SER A 134 19.47 -0.98 -4.77
CA SER A 134 20.33 -1.24 -5.93
C SER A 134 19.58 -1.18 -7.27
N THR A 135 18.32 -1.64 -7.31
CA THR A 135 17.48 -1.53 -8.52
C THR A 135 17.16 -0.09 -8.88
N TYR A 136 16.81 0.74 -7.89
CA TYR A 136 16.55 2.16 -8.11
C TYR A 136 17.81 2.89 -8.56
N ILE A 137 18.94 2.67 -7.90
CA ILE A 137 20.24 3.27 -8.27
C ILE A 137 20.60 2.92 -9.72
N LYS A 138 20.48 1.64 -10.12
CA LYS A 138 20.72 1.22 -11.51
C LYS A 138 19.77 1.91 -12.50
N LYS A 139 18.49 2.10 -12.13
CA LYS A 139 17.53 2.85 -12.97
C LYS A 139 17.92 4.32 -13.11
N VAL A 140 18.37 4.96 -12.03
CA VAL A 140 18.85 6.35 -12.04
C VAL A 140 20.09 6.49 -12.93
N LEU A 141 21.10 5.62 -12.77
CA LEU A 141 22.31 5.65 -13.60
C LEU A 141 21.97 5.51 -15.08
N LYS A 142 21.10 4.56 -15.44
CA LYS A 142 20.64 4.40 -16.83
C LYS A 142 19.91 5.63 -17.36
N ARG A 143 19.06 6.26 -16.55
CA ARG A 143 18.31 7.47 -16.95
C ARG A 143 19.23 8.63 -17.32
N PHE A 144 20.39 8.74 -16.67
CA PHE A 144 21.37 9.79 -16.92
C PHE A 144 22.58 9.32 -17.75
N TYR A 145 22.50 8.15 -18.38
CA TYR A 145 23.59 7.58 -19.21
C TYR A 145 24.92 7.37 -18.44
N MET A 146 24.82 7.11 -17.14
CA MET A 146 25.95 6.89 -16.22
C MET A 146 26.14 5.42 -15.85
N ASP A 147 25.40 4.48 -16.45
CA ASP A 147 25.49 3.06 -16.14
C ASP A 147 26.83 2.41 -16.53
N LYS A 148 27.64 3.12 -17.33
CA LYS A 148 29.02 2.76 -17.68
C LYS A 148 30.07 3.72 -17.10
N ALA A 149 29.68 4.64 -16.22
CA ALA A 149 30.63 5.56 -15.60
C ALA A 149 31.65 4.79 -14.76
N HIS A 150 32.89 5.28 -14.70
CA HIS A 150 33.92 4.66 -13.89
C HIS A 150 33.54 4.72 -12.40
N PRO A 151 33.55 3.57 -11.69
CA PRO A 151 33.25 3.56 -10.27
C PRO A 151 34.34 4.31 -9.50
N LEU A 152 33.92 5.29 -8.71
CA LEU A 152 34.78 5.95 -7.72
C LEU A 152 34.45 5.39 -6.35
N SER A 153 35.48 5.08 -5.56
CA SER A 153 35.35 4.59 -4.19
C SER A 153 34.83 5.65 -3.22
N SER A 154 34.81 6.92 -3.62
CA SER A 154 34.24 8.03 -2.87
C SER A 154 33.42 8.95 -3.76
N PRO A 155 32.29 9.50 -3.26
CA PRO A 155 31.51 10.50 -3.99
C PRO A 155 32.19 11.87 -4.05
N MET A 156 33.29 12.09 -3.33
CA MET A 156 34.04 13.34 -3.30
C MET A 156 35.20 13.29 -4.30
N VAL A 157 35.40 14.37 -5.05
CA VAL A 157 36.60 14.55 -5.88
C VAL A 157 37.78 14.70 -4.94
N VAL A 158 38.71 13.73 -4.96
CA VAL A 158 40.01 13.91 -4.31
C VAL A 158 40.75 14.95 -5.13
N THR A 159 40.69 16.21 -4.69
CA THR A 159 41.53 17.26 -5.27
C THR A 159 42.95 16.99 -4.78
N ILE A 160 43.83 16.59 -5.70
CA ILE A 160 45.27 16.41 -5.44
C ILE A 160 45.95 17.74 -5.72
#